data_AF-A0A179IH18-F1
#
_entry.id   AF-A0A179IH18-F1
#
_cell.length_a   1.000
_cell.length_b   1.000
_cell.length_c   1.000
_cell.angle_alpha   90.00
_cell.angle_beta   90.00
_cell.angle_gamma   90.00
#
_symmetry.space_group_name_H-M   'P 1'
#
loop_
_entity.id
_entity.type
_entity.pdbx_description
1 polymer ?
#
loop_
_entity_poly.entity_id
_entity_poly.type
_entity_poly.pdbx_seq_one_letter_code
_entity_poly.pdbx_strand_id
1 'polypeptide(L)'
;MLAFSSATAAAELPTNIASNDLGGYSLDLELADTYEPGFAPFDSSYLGRRASVIGPLVNNRPAKSNLNPGEAACFQLKKGDVFTSSTSSGTKARGFDFGTAVAAINTSSGAGVFGRDDSQQVPIFLSANTCLQPHRVPGDDKADIEPPQLTLLISSSSQLGCPDLSMQDTPNIQKKAFDGGAVMFNMTFTDDLYISVQAPNVSSSYEGVYFFELASSTEAYYHRYVGKDGQLLWLDSDATSALLVSKNLTTDADKTKQIMEDGEVYQFYVDNELFPRLHGIRHSTCGLQTNAQIYATPNGTGNLNELVHMTMTTRGPGGFPKQQFFVTGLNDTTEYRGILVKAPTTTAVKRDGEGTVGGGGTVFASTTFNTVSGTSCKMVTDLKFCNDIQYAIPGNTEKFKGDDSLGQKYDDYAKESYENFEKALMQVQCEAPSTKMYSLMKNCDDCRRAYKKWLCTVAMPRCEDYTLDSPHSVVRNAGQPFPNGTSLPADALARYSAPPFNTSRNKFIDDEIAPGPYRELLPCDDLCYEVVQSCPAALHFACPLRNFREFNSSYGKRDPDNKEVTCNYPGEPRTRVSTAAGVVLNAAFLCGTVLLGMGLLY
;
A
#
# COMPACT_ATOMS: atom_id res chain seq x y z
N MET A 1 38.27 -34.81 -33.27
CA MET A 1 39.74 -34.97 -33.23
C MET A 1 40.24 -34.33 -31.95
N LEU A 2 40.94 -35.12 -31.11
CA LEU A 2 41.82 -34.79 -29.96
C LEU A 2 41.17 -34.02 -28.78
N ALA A 3 40.88 -34.51 -27.56
CA ALA A 3 41.33 -35.59 -26.64
C ALA A 3 42.37 -35.19 -25.54
N PHE A 4 42.08 -35.67 -24.31
CA PHE A 4 42.83 -35.76 -23.02
C PHE A 4 42.81 -34.55 -22.04
N SER A 5 42.69 -34.65 -20.70
CA SER A 5 42.32 -35.70 -19.69
C SER A 5 42.23 -34.99 -18.30
N SER A 6 41.13 -35.13 -17.52
CA SER A 6 40.93 -35.81 -16.21
C SER A 6 41.72 -35.38 -14.94
N ALA A 7 40.99 -35.04 -13.86
CA ALA A 7 41.35 -35.35 -12.47
C ALA A 7 40.10 -35.39 -11.55
N THR A 8 40.07 -36.42 -10.70
CA THR A 8 39.05 -36.91 -9.76
C THR A 8 39.25 -36.38 -8.33
N ALA A 9 38.17 -36.27 -7.54
CA ALA A 9 38.21 -36.51 -6.08
C ALA A 9 36.80 -36.82 -5.54
N ALA A 10 36.69 -37.99 -4.89
CA ALA A 10 35.57 -38.43 -4.06
C ALA A 10 36.09 -38.60 -2.62
N ALA A 11 35.24 -38.37 -1.60
CA ALA A 11 35.44 -38.93 -0.26
C ALA A 11 34.13 -38.91 0.56
N GLU A 12 33.96 -39.99 1.32
CA GLU A 12 32.77 -40.47 2.01
C GLU A 12 32.67 -40.01 3.49
N LEU A 13 31.56 -40.42 4.15
CA LEU A 13 31.21 -40.33 5.58
C LEU A 13 32.31 -40.76 6.57
N PRO A 14 32.10 -40.46 7.86
CA PRO A 14 32.38 -41.47 8.88
C PRO A 14 31.25 -41.67 9.93
N THR A 15 31.19 -42.92 10.38
CA THR A 15 30.40 -43.48 11.48
C THR A 15 31.22 -43.59 12.78
N ASN A 16 30.51 -43.59 13.92
CA ASN A 16 30.80 -44.21 15.23
C ASN A 16 32.20 -44.13 15.87
N ILE A 17 32.26 -43.54 17.08
CA ILE A 17 33.24 -43.89 18.12
C ILE A 17 32.53 -44.08 19.47
N ALA A 18 33.01 -45.09 20.18
CA ALA A 18 32.48 -45.74 21.36
C ALA A 18 32.72 -45.01 22.69
N SER A 19 31.97 -45.53 23.67
CA SER A 19 32.02 -45.41 25.13
C SER A 19 33.39 -45.17 25.74
N ASN A 20 33.44 -44.24 26.71
CA ASN A 20 34.48 -44.21 27.72
C ASN A 20 33.87 -44.38 29.12
N ASP A 21 34.39 -45.40 29.75
CA ASP A 21 34.27 -45.87 31.11
C ASP A 21 34.75 -44.79 32.10
N LEU A 22 33.94 -44.46 33.11
CA LEU A 22 34.41 -43.74 34.30
C LEU A 22 34.09 -44.62 35.51
N GLY A 23 35.17 -45.20 36.03
CA GLY A 23 35.18 -46.11 37.17
C GLY A 23 34.63 -45.47 38.45
N GLY A 24 34.16 -46.36 39.32
CA GLY A 24 33.44 -46.03 40.53
C GLY A 24 34.30 -45.66 41.72
N TYR A 25 33.62 -45.09 42.72
CA TYR A 25 33.88 -45.29 44.14
C TYR A 25 32.52 -45.43 44.84
N SER A 26 32.35 -46.54 45.56
CA SER A 26 31.21 -46.89 46.41
C SER A 26 31.41 -46.31 47.80
N LEU A 27 30.31 -45.94 48.47
CA LEU A 27 30.14 -46.05 49.92
C LEU A 27 28.66 -46.03 50.28
N ASP A 28 28.19 -47.15 50.83
CA ASP A 28 26.86 -47.41 51.38
C ASP A 28 26.51 -46.52 52.58
N LEU A 29 25.23 -46.16 52.70
CA LEU A 29 24.59 -45.90 53.99
C LEU A 29 23.06 -46.02 53.84
N GLU A 30 22.52 -47.16 54.28
CA GLU A 30 21.11 -47.34 54.63
C GLU A 30 20.78 -46.53 55.90
N LEU A 31 19.67 -45.77 55.89
CA LEU A 31 18.56 -45.85 56.85
C LEU A 31 17.55 -44.71 56.64
N ALA A 32 16.28 -45.05 56.41
CA ALA A 32 15.13 -44.72 57.26
C ALA A 32 13.84 -44.60 56.44
N ASP A 33 12.92 -45.55 56.69
CA ASP A 33 11.52 -45.50 56.31
C ASP A 33 10.87 -44.18 56.71
N THR A 34 10.26 -43.47 55.76
CA THR A 34 9.25 -42.46 56.05
C THR A 34 8.10 -42.56 55.05
N TYR A 35 7.04 -43.22 55.51
CA TYR A 35 5.64 -43.17 55.08
C TYR A 35 5.25 -42.04 54.10
N GLU A 36 4.92 -42.40 52.85
CA GLU A 36 4.12 -41.57 51.94
C GLU A 36 2.64 -41.99 52.01
N PRO A 37 1.70 -41.09 52.36
CA PRO A 37 0.28 -41.36 52.18
C PRO A 37 -0.08 -41.22 50.69
N GLY A 38 -0.45 -42.32 50.07
CA GLY A 38 -1.05 -42.33 48.74
C GLY A 38 -2.42 -41.66 48.74
N PHE A 39 -2.47 -40.39 48.35
CA PHE A 39 -3.70 -39.77 47.87
C PHE A 39 -3.87 -40.17 46.40
N ALA A 40 -4.99 -40.82 46.09
CA ALA A 40 -5.40 -41.08 44.72
C ALA A 40 -5.34 -39.76 43.92
N PRO A 41 -4.75 -39.74 42.71
CA PRO A 41 -4.75 -38.54 41.90
C PRO A 41 -6.21 -38.23 41.58
N PHE A 42 -6.67 -37.05 42.04
CA PHE A 42 -7.81 -36.43 41.39
C PHE A 42 -7.43 -36.28 39.92
N ASP A 43 -8.15 -37.03 39.11
CA ASP A 43 -8.07 -37.06 37.67
C ASP A 43 -8.17 -35.62 37.11
N SER A 44 -7.02 -35.04 36.75
CA SER A 44 -6.93 -33.69 36.19
C SER A 44 -7.37 -33.64 34.72
N SER A 45 -8.01 -34.69 34.20
CA SER A 45 -8.49 -34.75 32.81
C SER A 45 -9.78 -33.97 32.55
N TYR A 46 -10.42 -33.38 33.57
CA TYR A 46 -11.67 -32.61 33.43
C TYR A 46 -11.53 -31.09 33.58
N LEU A 47 -10.31 -30.56 33.75
CA LEU A 47 -10.06 -29.13 33.66
C LEU A 47 -9.40 -28.85 32.31
N GLY A 48 -10.16 -28.21 31.40
CA GLY A 48 -9.59 -27.66 30.17
C GLY A 48 -8.31 -26.89 30.48
N ARG A 49 -7.28 -27.06 29.64
CA ARG A 49 -5.97 -26.43 29.82
C ARG A 49 -6.15 -24.93 30.07
N ARG A 50 -6.01 -24.49 31.33
CA ARG A 50 -6.10 -23.08 31.71
C ARG A 50 -5.03 -22.30 30.93
N ALA A 51 -5.41 -21.15 30.39
CA ALA A 51 -4.49 -20.24 29.72
C ALA A 51 -3.31 -19.92 30.65
N SER A 52 -2.08 -20.06 30.14
CA SER A 52 -0.89 -19.67 30.89
C SER A 52 -0.83 -18.14 30.99
N VAL A 53 -0.61 -17.61 32.20
CA VAL A 53 -0.48 -16.15 32.42
C VAL A 53 0.91 -15.73 31.93
N ILE A 54 0.98 -14.96 30.84
CA ILE A 54 2.23 -14.66 30.14
C ILE A 54 2.91 -13.39 30.69
N GLY A 55 2.15 -12.43 31.21
CA GLY A 55 2.68 -11.22 31.85
C GLY A 55 1.76 -9.99 31.73
N PRO A 56 2.13 -8.87 32.36
CA PRO A 56 1.35 -7.63 32.28
C PRO A 56 1.48 -6.95 30.92
N LEU A 57 0.39 -6.38 30.41
CA LEU A 57 0.45 -5.50 29.24
C LEU A 57 0.97 -4.11 29.65
N VAL A 58 1.87 -3.57 28.83
CA VAL A 58 2.42 -2.23 29.05
C VAL A 58 1.88 -1.27 27.99
N ASN A 59 1.53 -0.05 28.43
CA ASN A 59 1.00 0.99 27.55
C ASN A 59 1.96 1.28 26.38
N ASN A 60 1.43 1.26 25.16
CA ASN A 60 2.14 1.52 23.90
C ASN A 60 3.32 0.58 23.60
N ARG A 61 3.30 -0.66 24.13
CA ARG A 61 4.29 -1.70 23.86
C ARG A 61 3.61 -3.03 23.51
N PRO A 62 4.02 -3.71 22.42
CA PRO A 62 3.44 -4.99 22.06
C PRO A 62 4.02 -6.11 22.92
N ALA A 63 3.15 -6.93 23.51
CA ALA A 63 3.48 -8.23 24.06
C ALA A 63 3.42 -9.27 22.94
N LYS A 64 4.46 -10.11 22.84
CA LYS A 64 4.58 -11.13 21.79
C LYS A 64 4.44 -12.51 22.39
N SER A 65 3.71 -13.40 21.74
CA SER A 65 3.56 -14.79 22.20
C SER A 65 3.32 -15.75 21.04
N ASN A 66 3.77 -16.98 21.23
CA ASN A 66 3.42 -18.13 20.38
C ASN A 66 2.27 -18.92 21.00
N LEU A 67 1.44 -19.56 20.17
CA LEU A 67 0.38 -20.46 20.57
C LEU A 67 0.34 -21.67 19.63
N ASN A 68 0.26 -22.87 20.21
CA ASN A 68 -0.13 -24.04 19.43
C ASN A 68 -1.65 -23.99 19.15
N PRO A 69 -2.14 -24.67 18.09
CA PRO A 69 -3.57 -24.81 17.87
C PRO A 69 -4.32 -25.31 19.11
N GLY A 70 -5.42 -24.65 19.47
CA GLY A 70 -6.23 -24.94 20.66
C GLY A 70 -5.72 -24.33 21.97
N GLU A 71 -4.53 -23.74 22.01
CA GLU A 71 -3.99 -23.09 23.22
C GLU A 71 -4.50 -21.65 23.38
N ALA A 72 -4.38 -21.12 24.61
CA ALA A 72 -4.73 -19.76 24.94
C ALA A 72 -3.63 -19.09 25.78
N ALA A 73 -3.38 -17.82 25.47
CA ALA A 73 -2.49 -16.92 26.18
C ALA A 73 -3.29 -15.94 27.02
N CYS A 74 -2.93 -15.78 28.29
CA CYS A 74 -3.59 -14.87 29.22
C CYS A 74 -2.70 -13.67 29.57
N PHE A 75 -3.28 -12.48 29.50
CA PHE A 75 -2.65 -11.20 29.83
C PHE A 75 -3.49 -10.43 30.84
N GLN A 76 -2.82 -9.75 31.76
CA GLN A 76 -3.46 -8.88 32.73
C GLN A 76 -3.06 -7.43 32.48
N LEU A 77 -4.02 -6.53 32.52
CA LEU A 77 -3.75 -5.10 32.55
C LEU A 77 -4.26 -4.53 33.87
N LYS A 78 -3.33 -4.02 34.67
CA LYS A 78 -3.66 -3.39 35.96
C LYS A 78 -3.91 -1.91 35.78
N LYS A 79 -4.92 -1.38 36.47
CA LYS A 79 -5.23 0.06 36.46
C LYS A 79 -4.00 0.90 36.84
N GLY A 80 -3.25 0.48 37.85
CA GLY A 80 -2.08 1.20 38.36
C GLY A 80 -0.95 1.41 37.34
N ASP A 81 -0.73 0.44 36.45
CA ASP A 81 0.40 0.44 35.51
C ASP A 81 0.15 1.37 34.30
N VAL A 82 -1.11 1.69 34.03
CA VAL A 82 -1.52 2.58 32.96
C VAL A 82 -1.23 4.05 33.31
N PHE A 83 -1.46 4.45 34.57
CA PHE A 83 -1.29 5.83 35.05
C PHE A 83 0.16 6.22 35.41
N THR A 84 1.01 5.26 35.76
CA THR A 84 2.43 5.57 36.05
C THR A 84 3.22 5.97 34.80
N SER A 85 2.70 5.67 33.60
CA SER A 85 3.35 6.03 32.33
C SER A 85 2.90 7.38 31.73
N SER A 86 1.75 7.92 32.15
CA SER A 86 1.16 9.14 31.58
C SER A 86 1.53 10.44 32.31
N THR A 87 2.29 10.37 33.42
CA THR A 87 2.56 11.53 34.29
C THR A 87 4.02 12.03 34.26
N SER A 88 4.80 11.73 33.21
CA SER A 88 6.18 12.26 33.08
C SER A 88 6.38 13.25 31.92
N SER A 89 5.32 13.74 31.29
CA SER A 89 5.41 14.84 30.33
C SER A 89 4.60 16.03 30.80
N GLY A 90 5.31 17.06 31.30
CA GLY A 90 4.75 18.40 31.47
C GLY A 90 4.61 18.92 32.90
N THR A 91 5.69 18.96 33.68
CA THR A 91 5.87 20.08 34.61
C THR A 91 7.18 20.77 34.31
N LYS A 92 7.08 22.00 33.79
CA LYS A 92 8.19 22.95 33.82
C LYS A 92 8.56 23.13 35.29
N ALA A 93 9.63 22.48 35.74
CA ALA A 93 10.34 22.86 36.94
C ALA A 93 10.84 24.29 36.70
N ARG A 94 10.06 25.29 37.14
CA ARG A 94 10.58 26.64 37.36
C ARG A 94 11.67 26.48 38.42
N GLY A 95 12.87 26.96 38.09
CA GLY A 95 14.02 26.96 38.96
C GLY A 95 13.65 27.49 40.34
N PHE A 96 13.87 26.65 41.35
CA PHE A 96 13.88 27.08 42.73
C PHE A 96 15.29 27.54 43.06
N ASP A 97 15.40 28.85 43.27
CA ASP A 97 16.58 29.58 43.66
C ASP A 97 17.10 29.05 45.01
N PHE A 98 18.41 28.82 45.07
CA PHE A 98 19.10 28.22 46.21
C PHE A 98 19.43 29.32 47.21
N GLY A 99 18.44 29.81 47.96
CA GLY A 99 18.71 30.94 48.84
C GLY A 99 17.56 31.47 49.67
N THR A 100 16.78 30.64 50.36
CA THR A 100 16.12 30.98 51.65
C THR A 100 15.20 29.85 52.09
N ALA A 101 15.57 29.13 53.15
CA ALA A 101 14.67 28.65 54.22
C ALA A 101 15.38 27.62 55.10
N VAL A 102 16.40 28.09 55.83
CA VAL A 102 16.71 27.53 57.15
C VAL A 102 15.62 28.05 58.08
N ALA A 103 14.41 27.48 58.01
CA ALA A 103 13.33 27.66 58.98
C ALA A 103 12.05 26.89 58.54
N ALA A 104 12.04 25.57 58.70
CA ALA A 104 10.83 24.77 59.00
C ALA A 104 11.21 23.28 59.15
N ILE A 105 12.23 22.99 59.96
CA ILE A 105 12.34 21.68 60.61
C ILE A 105 11.46 21.81 61.84
N ASN A 106 10.23 21.29 61.77
CA ASN A 106 9.37 20.82 62.87
C ASN A 106 7.88 21.03 62.55
N THR A 107 7.27 20.12 61.80
CA THR A 107 5.89 19.70 62.05
C THR A 107 5.71 18.27 61.59
N SER A 108 5.43 17.41 62.56
CA SER A 108 5.04 16.02 62.47
C SER A 108 3.72 15.82 61.71
N SER A 109 3.60 14.63 61.11
CA SER A 109 2.34 13.92 60.86
C SER A 109 1.52 14.36 59.64
N GLY A 110 1.49 13.49 58.63
CA GLY A 110 0.51 13.55 57.53
C GLY A 110 1.05 13.01 56.22
N ALA A 111 1.25 11.70 56.12
CA ALA A 111 1.30 11.05 54.81
C ALA A 111 -0.07 11.23 54.15
N GLY A 112 -0.20 12.30 53.37
CA GLY A 112 -1.35 12.54 52.52
C GLY A 112 -1.39 11.47 51.45
N VAL A 113 -2.12 10.39 51.74
CA VAL A 113 -2.66 9.48 50.73
C VAL A 113 -3.47 10.34 49.79
N PHE A 114 -2.93 10.62 48.60
CA PHE A 114 -3.74 11.10 47.49
C PHE A 114 -4.82 10.04 47.28
N GLY A 115 -6.05 10.36 47.68
CA GLY A 115 -7.21 9.53 47.39
C GLY A 115 -7.24 9.29 45.89
N ARG A 116 -7.02 8.03 45.50
CA ARG A 116 -7.31 7.59 44.14
C ARG A 116 -8.81 7.80 43.95
N ASP A 117 -9.16 8.68 43.02
CA ASP A 117 -10.52 8.75 42.53
C ASP A 117 -10.83 7.43 41.80
N ASP A 118 -11.46 6.50 42.53
CA ASP A 118 -11.75 5.16 42.03
C ASP A 118 -12.78 5.16 40.88
N SER A 119 -13.41 6.30 40.61
CA SER A 119 -14.46 6.45 39.60
C SER A 119 -13.98 6.88 38.20
N GLN A 120 -12.68 7.13 38.00
CA GLN A 120 -12.17 7.64 36.73
C GLN A 120 -12.16 6.53 35.65
N GLN A 121 -13.05 6.64 34.66
CA GLN A 121 -13.10 5.77 33.49
C GLN A 121 -11.91 6.05 32.57
N VAL A 122 -11.10 5.02 32.28
CA VAL A 122 -9.95 5.14 31.39
C VAL A 122 -10.28 4.55 30.02
N PRO A 123 -10.17 5.31 28.91
CA PRO A 123 -10.29 4.75 27.59
C PRO A 123 -9.07 3.88 27.27
N ILE A 124 -9.32 2.71 26.70
CA ILE A 124 -8.28 1.80 26.23
C ILE A 124 -8.55 1.34 24.81
N PHE A 125 -7.49 1.33 24.03
CA PHE A 125 -7.41 0.83 22.68
C PHE A 125 -6.58 -0.45 22.70
N LEU A 126 -7.24 -1.58 22.56
CA LEU A 126 -6.63 -2.89 22.39
C LEU A 126 -6.51 -3.19 20.91
N SER A 127 -5.34 -3.64 20.50
CA SER A 127 -5.10 -4.03 19.11
C SER A 127 -4.12 -5.19 19.07
N ALA A 128 -4.36 -6.18 18.22
CA ALA A 128 -3.43 -7.28 18.01
C ALA A 128 -3.33 -7.68 16.53
N ASN A 129 -2.15 -8.18 16.19
CA ASN A 129 -1.78 -8.62 14.86
C ASN A 129 -1.22 -10.04 14.92
N THR A 130 -1.70 -10.93 14.05
CA THR A 130 -1.14 -12.27 13.82
C THR A 130 0.01 -12.15 12.85
N CYS A 131 1.21 -12.52 13.28
CA CYS A 131 2.44 -12.44 12.47
C CYS A 131 2.75 -13.75 11.76
N LEU A 132 2.48 -14.88 12.42
CA LEU A 132 2.53 -16.21 11.83
C LEU A 132 1.22 -16.93 12.14
N GLN A 133 0.79 -17.76 11.19
CA GLN A 133 -0.36 -18.64 11.33
C GLN A 133 -0.02 -19.99 10.71
N PRO A 134 -0.77 -21.05 11.04
CA PRO A 134 -0.66 -22.33 10.37
C PRO A 134 -0.85 -22.19 8.86
N HIS A 135 -0.01 -22.88 8.10
CA HIS A 135 -0.08 -22.91 6.64
C HIS A 135 -0.73 -24.22 6.18
N ARG A 136 -1.37 -24.18 5.01
CA ARG A 136 -2.01 -25.36 4.42
C ARG A 136 -0.94 -26.38 4.02
N VAL A 137 -1.15 -27.64 4.38
CA VAL A 137 -0.30 -28.75 3.94
C VAL A 137 -0.47 -28.91 2.41
N PRO A 138 0.63 -28.90 1.63
CA PRO A 138 0.54 -29.02 0.18
C PRO A 138 -0.19 -30.29 -0.27
N GLY A 139 -1.15 -30.14 -1.20
CA GLY A 139 -1.88 -31.27 -1.81
C GLY A 139 -3.15 -31.72 -1.08
N ASP A 140 -3.57 -31.07 0.01
CA ASP A 140 -4.84 -31.38 0.69
C ASP A 140 -5.96 -30.41 0.27
N ASP A 141 -6.75 -30.79 -0.74
CA ASP A 141 -7.89 -30.04 -1.33
C ASP A 141 -9.08 -29.79 -0.39
N LYS A 142 -9.04 -30.30 0.85
CA LYS A 142 -10.10 -30.11 1.85
C LYS A 142 -9.88 -28.91 2.77
N ALA A 143 -8.71 -28.27 2.74
CA ALA A 143 -8.45 -27.11 3.58
C ALA A 143 -9.10 -25.85 3.01
N ASP A 144 -9.68 -25.03 3.88
CA ASP A 144 -10.12 -23.69 3.51
C ASP A 144 -8.93 -22.85 3.03
N ILE A 145 -9.17 -21.95 2.07
CA ILE A 145 -8.12 -21.08 1.54
C ILE A 145 -7.62 -20.11 2.63
N GLU A 146 -8.50 -19.65 3.51
CA GLU A 146 -8.13 -18.81 4.65
C GLU A 146 -7.94 -19.65 5.92
N PRO A 147 -6.75 -19.63 6.56
CA PRO A 147 -6.53 -20.34 7.81
C PRO A 147 -7.43 -19.83 8.94
N PRO A 148 -7.83 -20.71 9.89
CA PRO A 148 -8.62 -20.31 11.05
C PRO A 148 -8.01 -19.14 11.83
N GLN A 149 -8.85 -18.19 12.24
CA GLN A 149 -8.39 -16.95 12.87
C GLN A 149 -8.35 -17.04 14.40
N LEU A 150 -7.43 -16.29 15.02
CA LEU A 150 -7.36 -16.13 16.47
C LEU A 150 -8.63 -15.43 17.01
N THR A 151 -8.93 -15.62 18.30
CA THR A 151 -10.04 -14.95 18.99
C THR A 151 -9.54 -14.20 20.22
N LEU A 152 -9.97 -12.95 20.36
CA LEU A 152 -9.76 -12.12 21.55
C LEU A 152 -10.97 -12.24 22.48
N LEU A 153 -10.72 -12.54 23.76
CA LEU A 153 -11.71 -12.62 24.83
C LEU A 153 -11.30 -11.66 25.96
N ILE A 154 -12.22 -10.82 26.42
CA ILE A 154 -11.94 -9.79 27.43
C ILE A 154 -12.92 -9.94 28.59
N SER A 155 -12.41 -9.89 29.82
CA SER A 155 -13.16 -9.92 31.07
C SER A 155 -12.67 -8.83 32.02
N SER A 156 -13.60 -8.16 32.71
CA SER A 156 -13.31 -7.21 33.80
C SER A 156 -13.53 -7.81 35.18
N SER A 157 -13.87 -9.11 35.27
CA SER A 157 -14.14 -9.78 36.54
C SER A 157 -12.90 -10.48 37.06
N SER A 158 -12.42 -10.07 38.23
CA SER A 158 -11.34 -10.75 38.96
C SER A 158 -11.70 -12.17 39.40
N GLN A 159 -12.99 -12.50 39.48
CA GLN A 159 -13.46 -13.85 39.80
C GLN A 159 -13.37 -14.79 38.60
N LEU A 160 -13.67 -14.29 37.39
CA LEU A 160 -13.56 -15.06 36.15
C LEU A 160 -12.10 -15.14 35.69
N GLY A 161 -11.30 -14.11 35.97
CA GLY A 161 -9.92 -14.03 35.51
C GLY A 161 -9.85 -14.05 33.98
N CYS A 162 -8.88 -14.80 33.44
CA CYS A 162 -8.70 -14.94 32.01
C CYS A 162 -9.74 -15.89 31.40
N PRO A 163 -10.64 -15.36 30.53
CA PRO A 163 -11.69 -16.17 29.91
C PRO A 163 -11.11 -17.13 28.88
N ASP A 164 -11.81 -18.23 28.63
CA ASP A 164 -11.56 -19.14 27.50
C ASP A 164 -12.83 -19.28 26.63
N LEU A 165 -12.71 -19.97 25.50
CA LEU A 165 -13.82 -20.22 24.58
C LEU A 165 -14.98 -20.99 25.21
N SER A 166 -14.78 -21.75 26.31
CA SER A 166 -15.89 -22.40 27.02
C SER A 166 -16.75 -21.40 27.79
N MET A 167 -16.16 -20.26 28.17
CA MET A 167 -16.82 -19.17 28.88
C MET A 167 -17.37 -18.08 27.95
N GLN A 168 -17.25 -18.24 26.63
CA GLN A 168 -17.56 -17.19 25.65
C GLN A 168 -19.00 -16.63 25.74
N ASP A 169 -19.96 -17.43 26.21
CA ASP A 169 -21.37 -17.07 26.32
C ASP A 169 -21.73 -16.52 27.72
N THR A 170 -20.74 -16.39 28.61
CA THR A 170 -20.95 -15.86 29.95
C THR A 170 -21.23 -14.35 29.88
N PRO A 171 -22.22 -13.84 30.63
CA PRO A 171 -22.43 -12.41 30.76
C PRO A 171 -21.14 -11.71 31.23
N ASN A 172 -20.82 -10.56 30.63
CA ASN A 172 -19.62 -9.75 30.89
C ASN A 172 -18.31 -10.22 30.22
N ILE A 173 -18.34 -11.25 29.36
CA ILE A 173 -17.21 -11.57 28.47
C ILE A 173 -17.46 -10.95 27.10
N GLN A 174 -16.49 -10.19 26.61
CA GLN A 174 -16.52 -9.63 25.25
C GLN A 174 -15.64 -10.47 24.34
N LYS A 175 -16.23 -10.94 23.24
CA LYS A 175 -15.56 -11.77 22.22
C LYS A 175 -15.39 -10.99 20.92
N LYS A 176 -14.19 -11.04 20.36
CA LYS A 176 -13.89 -10.50 19.04
C LYS A 176 -12.94 -11.44 18.28
N ALA A 177 -13.42 -11.99 17.17
CA ALA A 177 -12.57 -12.73 16.25
C ALA A 177 -11.61 -11.77 15.53
N PHE A 178 -10.39 -12.25 15.25
CA PHE A 178 -9.49 -11.56 14.34
C PHE A 178 -10.07 -11.64 12.92
N ASP A 179 -9.84 -10.58 12.14
CA ASP A 179 -10.24 -10.50 10.74
C ASP A 179 -9.00 -10.20 9.91
N GLY A 180 -8.64 -11.11 9.00
CA GLY A 180 -7.41 -11.02 8.22
C GLY A 180 -6.16 -10.86 9.09
N GLY A 181 -6.14 -11.48 10.27
CA GLY A 181 -5.02 -11.45 11.20
C GLY A 181 -4.93 -10.18 12.04
N ALA A 182 -5.91 -9.28 12.01
CA ALA A 182 -5.93 -8.11 12.87
C ALA A 182 -7.20 -8.05 13.72
N VAL A 183 -7.08 -7.49 14.92
CA VAL A 183 -8.22 -7.13 15.76
C VAL A 183 -7.99 -5.75 16.37
N MET A 184 -9.05 -4.94 16.38
CA MET A 184 -9.08 -3.64 17.05
C MET A 184 -10.32 -3.58 17.92
N PHE A 185 -10.13 -3.19 19.18
CA PHE A 185 -11.18 -3.12 20.18
C PHE A 185 -10.99 -1.93 21.10
N ASN A 186 -12.00 -1.08 21.27
CA ASN A 186 -11.96 0.02 22.23
C ASN A 186 -12.99 -0.17 23.33
N MET A 187 -12.61 0.21 24.54
CA MET A 187 -13.52 0.21 25.69
C MET A 187 -13.07 1.20 26.76
N THR A 188 -13.91 1.42 27.75
CA THR A 188 -13.55 2.13 28.98
C THR A 188 -13.58 1.15 30.15
N PHE A 189 -12.63 1.25 31.07
CA PHE A 189 -12.58 0.36 32.24
C PHE A 189 -12.40 1.13 33.55
N THR A 190 -12.88 0.52 34.64
CA THR A 190 -12.76 1.00 36.02
C THR A 190 -11.81 0.15 36.86
N ASP A 191 -11.71 -1.13 36.51
CA ASP A 191 -11.02 -2.20 37.24
C ASP A 191 -10.02 -2.96 36.34
N ASP A 192 -9.21 -3.84 36.93
CA ASP A 192 -8.23 -4.63 36.18
C ASP A 192 -8.88 -5.47 35.06
N LEU A 193 -8.23 -5.51 33.90
CA LEU A 193 -8.69 -6.25 32.73
C LEU A 193 -7.90 -7.55 32.55
N TYR A 194 -8.62 -8.61 32.21
CA TYR A 194 -8.08 -9.91 31.85
C TYR A 194 -8.37 -10.16 30.37
N ILE A 195 -7.32 -10.37 29.59
CA ILE A 195 -7.38 -10.47 28.14
C ILE A 195 -6.79 -11.81 27.74
N SER A 196 -7.59 -12.63 27.07
CA SER A 196 -7.14 -13.91 26.54
C SER A 196 -7.11 -13.86 25.01
N VAL A 197 -6.02 -14.33 24.42
CA VAL A 197 -5.92 -14.62 22.99
C VAL A 197 -5.93 -16.13 22.82
N GLN A 198 -6.91 -16.64 22.09
CA GLN A 198 -7.10 -18.07 21.91
C GLN A 198 -6.91 -18.50 20.46
N ALA A 199 -6.11 -19.54 20.27
CA ALA A 199 -5.93 -20.21 18.99
C ALA A 199 -7.06 -21.21 18.75
N PRO A 200 -7.66 -21.23 17.56
CA PRO A 200 -8.66 -22.24 17.21
C PRO A 200 -8.00 -23.62 17.08
N ASN A 201 -8.80 -24.67 17.22
CA ASN A 201 -8.38 -26.00 16.80
C ASN A 201 -8.32 -26.02 15.26
N VAL A 202 -7.20 -26.46 14.70
CA VAL A 202 -7.03 -26.60 13.25
C VAL A 202 -7.12 -28.07 12.86
N SER A 203 -7.61 -28.35 11.65
CA SER A 203 -7.60 -29.70 11.09
C SER A 203 -6.18 -30.16 10.77
N SER A 204 -6.00 -31.46 10.50
CA SER A 204 -4.72 -32.02 10.02
C SER A 204 -4.25 -31.44 8.68
N SER A 205 -5.09 -30.66 8.00
CA SER A 205 -4.79 -29.99 6.74
C SER A 205 -3.97 -28.71 6.92
N TYR A 206 -3.72 -28.28 8.16
CA TYR A 206 -2.84 -27.16 8.49
C TYR A 206 -1.69 -27.61 9.39
N GLU A 207 -0.52 -27.00 9.18
CA GLU A 207 0.67 -27.23 9.99
C GLU A 207 1.27 -25.90 10.46
N GLY A 208 1.84 -25.90 11.67
CA GLY A 208 2.54 -24.75 12.24
C GLY A 208 1.84 -24.18 13.47
N VAL A 209 2.34 -23.02 13.90
CA VAL A 209 1.94 -22.34 15.13
C VAL A 209 1.42 -20.94 14.81
N TYR A 210 0.67 -20.37 15.76
CA TYR A 210 0.35 -18.96 15.72
C TYR A 210 1.42 -18.16 16.46
N PHE A 211 1.85 -17.05 15.87
CA PHE A 211 2.64 -16.01 16.54
C PHE A 211 1.89 -14.70 16.42
N PHE A 212 1.67 -13.99 17.52
CA PHE A 212 0.93 -12.74 17.50
C PHE A 212 1.57 -11.69 18.41
N GLU A 213 1.25 -10.44 18.10
CA GLU A 213 1.57 -9.26 18.90
C GLU A 213 0.28 -8.64 19.42
N LEU A 214 0.15 -8.51 20.74
CA LEU A 214 -0.97 -7.85 21.42
C LEU A 214 -0.46 -6.57 22.09
N ALA A 215 -1.11 -5.45 21.81
CA ALA A 215 -0.75 -4.17 22.37
C ALA A 215 -1.97 -3.44 22.95
N SER A 216 -1.70 -2.64 23.97
CA SER A 216 -2.68 -1.76 24.61
C SER A 216 -2.20 -0.31 24.57
N SER A 217 -3.12 0.64 24.41
CA SER A 217 -2.83 2.07 24.43
C SER A 217 -3.98 2.84 25.09
N THR A 218 -3.67 3.96 25.71
CA THR A 218 -4.66 4.92 26.22
C THR A 218 -5.05 6.01 25.23
N GLU A 219 -4.31 6.14 24.12
CA GLU A 219 -4.47 7.26 23.18
C GLU A 219 -5.02 6.83 21.82
N ALA A 220 -4.44 5.78 21.22
CA ALA A 220 -4.87 5.28 19.91
C ALA A 220 -4.41 3.82 19.71
N TYR A 221 -5.03 3.10 18.77
CA TYR A 221 -4.61 1.74 18.46
C TYR A 221 -3.11 1.66 18.10
N TYR A 222 -2.41 0.69 18.70
CA TYR A 222 -1.01 0.44 18.38
C TYR A 222 -0.89 -0.20 16.99
N HIS A 223 -1.68 -1.24 16.71
CA HIS A 223 -1.88 -1.80 15.37
C HIS A 223 -3.22 -1.32 14.82
N ARG A 224 -3.23 -0.75 13.61
CA ARG A 224 -4.45 -0.22 13.01
C ARG A 224 -4.71 -0.82 11.63
N TYR A 225 -5.95 -1.23 11.37
CA TYR A 225 -6.43 -1.57 10.04
C TYR A 225 -7.53 -0.59 9.61
N VAL A 226 -7.47 -0.12 8.37
CA VAL A 226 -8.45 0.81 7.79
C VAL A 226 -9.05 0.18 6.54
N GLY A 227 -10.18 -0.52 6.72
CA GLY A 227 -10.90 -1.22 5.66
C GLY A 227 -11.84 -0.34 4.81
N LYS A 228 -12.09 0.90 5.23
CA LYS A 228 -12.87 1.89 4.47
C LYS A 228 -11.93 2.90 3.83
N ASP A 229 -12.32 3.47 2.69
CA ASP A 229 -11.53 4.51 2.00
C ASP A 229 -10.13 4.06 1.60
N GLY A 230 -10.04 2.98 0.81
CA GLY A 230 -8.77 2.42 0.31
C GLY A 230 -7.81 3.49 -0.20
N GLN A 231 -6.51 3.35 0.13
CA GLN A 231 -5.51 4.40 -0.11
C GLN A 231 -4.71 4.19 -1.39
N LEU A 232 -4.87 3.06 -2.05
CA LEU A 232 -4.08 2.65 -3.20
C LEU A 232 -4.96 2.59 -4.45
N LEU A 233 -4.49 3.19 -5.52
CA LEU A 233 -5.18 3.28 -6.81
C LEU A 233 -4.30 2.58 -7.85
N TRP A 234 -4.88 1.63 -8.58
CA TRP A 234 -4.23 1.00 -9.72
C TRP A 234 -4.43 1.90 -10.96
N LEU A 235 -3.33 2.21 -11.65
CA LEU A 235 -3.34 3.04 -12.86
C LEU A 235 -3.36 2.21 -14.13
N ASP A 236 -2.34 1.38 -14.34
CA ASP A 236 -2.22 0.50 -15.50
C ASP A 236 -1.20 -0.62 -15.25
N SER A 237 -1.15 -1.58 -16.17
CA SER A 237 -0.21 -2.70 -16.14
C SER A 237 0.15 -3.18 -17.54
N ASP A 238 1.30 -3.86 -17.66
CA ASP A 238 1.66 -4.67 -18.81
C ASP A 238 1.81 -6.14 -18.40
N ALA A 239 2.47 -6.96 -19.23
CA ALA A 239 2.67 -8.38 -18.95
C ALA A 239 3.61 -8.68 -17.78
N THR A 240 4.43 -7.74 -17.34
CA THR A 240 5.52 -7.96 -16.36
C THR A 240 5.61 -6.88 -15.29
N SER A 241 4.75 -5.87 -15.33
CA SER A 241 4.82 -4.71 -14.47
C SER A 241 3.47 -4.03 -14.27
N ALA A 242 3.34 -3.29 -13.18
CA ALA A 242 2.14 -2.54 -12.82
C ALA A 242 2.50 -1.24 -12.14
N LEU A 243 1.69 -0.20 -12.35
CA LEU A 243 1.82 1.09 -11.68
C LEU A 243 0.62 1.35 -10.78
N LEU A 244 0.93 1.66 -9.53
CA LEU A 244 -0.05 2.05 -8.54
C LEU A 244 0.37 3.36 -7.88
N VAL A 245 -0.60 4.11 -7.37
CA VAL A 245 -0.36 5.38 -6.68
C VAL A 245 -1.21 5.48 -5.44
N SER A 246 -0.69 6.15 -4.41
CA SER A 246 -1.49 6.50 -3.25
C SER A 246 -2.52 7.57 -3.61
N LYS A 247 -3.55 7.69 -2.78
CA LYS A 247 -4.34 8.92 -2.71
C LYS A 247 -3.47 10.12 -2.33
N ASN A 248 -4.02 11.32 -2.54
CA ASN A 248 -3.37 12.57 -2.14
C ASN A 248 -2.99 12.51 -0.65
N LEU A 249 -1.71 12.74 -0.35
CA LEU A 249 -1.18 12.80 1.01
C LEU A 249 -1.68 14.03 1.77
N THR A 250 -2.11 15.06 1.04
CA THR A 250 -2.71 16.29 1.55
C THR A 250 -3.69 16.86 0.54
N THR A 251 -4.65 17.64 1.01
CA THR A 251 -5.47 18.55 0.17
C THR A 251 -5.08 20.01 0.38
N ASP A 252 -4.10 20.26 1.24
CA ASP A 252 -3.54 21.58 1.53
C ASP A 252 -2.34 21.84 0.62
N ALA A 253 -2.50 22.80 -0.29
CA ALA A 253 -1.49 23.15 -1.28
C ALA A 253 -0.20 23.69 -0.66
N ASP A 254 -0.28 24.36 0.50
CA ASP A 254 0.87 24.96 1.17
C ASP A 254 1.84 23.91 1.73
N LYS A 255 1.32 22.70 2.00
CA LYS A 255 2.12 21.56 2.50
C LYS A 255 2.76 20.73 1.41
N THR A 256 2.48 21.03 0.14
CA THR A 256 2.96 20.24 -1.00
C THR A 256 4.48 20.11 -0.99
N LYS A 257 5.19 21.24 -0.88
CA LYS A 257 6.66 21.26 -0.90
C LYS A 257 7.25 20.49 0.27
N GLN A 258 6.72 20.70 1.48
CA GLN A 258 7.17 20.01 2.68
C GLN A 258 7.01 18.49 2.55
N ILE A 259 5.84 18.00 2.12
CA ILE A 259 5.59 16.55 2.01
C ILE A 259 6.48 15.91 0.93
N MET A 260 6.75 16.63 -0.16
CA MET A 260 7.69 16.15 -1.18
C MET A 260 9.13 16.07 -0.64
N GLU A 261 9.51 16.95 0.30
CA GLU A 261 10.81 16.94 0.98
C GLU A 261 10.88 15.87 2.09
N ASP A 262 9.78 15.64 2.83
CA ASP A 262 9.67 14.60 3.86
C ASP A 262 9.80 13.18 3.28
N GLY A 263 9.45 13.02 2.00
CA GLY A 263 9.66 11.79 1.24
C GLY A 263 8.56 10.75 1.41
N GLU A 264 8.93 9.49 1.17
CA GLU A 264 8.02 8.35 1.14
C GLU A 264 7.58 7.92 2.54
N VAL A 265 6.28 7.71 2.72
CA VAL A 265 5.66 7.41 4.04
C VAL A 265 5.02 6.03 4.10
N TYR A 266 4.74 5.44 2.94
CA TYR A 266 4.12 4.13 2.84
C TYR A 266 5.14 3.06 2.47
N GLN A 267 4.93 1.88 3.03
CA GLN A 267 5.51 0.62 2.60
C GLN A 267 4.48 -0.09 1.71
N PHE A 268 4.96 -0.91 0.78
CA PHE A 268 4.12 -1.56 -0.21
C PHE A 268 4.35 -3.06 -0.24
N TYR A 269 3.27 -3.83 -0.22
CA TYR A 269 3.27 -5.29 -0.16
C TYR A 269 2.46 -5.83 -1.33
N VAL A 270 2.98 -6.84 -2.01
CA VAL A 270 2.33 -7.50 -3.14
C VAL A 270 2.26 -9.01 -2.87
N ASP A 271 1.09 -9.57 -3.12
CA ASP A 271 0.85 -11.01 -3.09
C ASP A 271 0.19 -11.46 -4.39
N ASN A 272 0.51 -12.68 -4.80
CA ASN A 272 -0.02 -13.32 -5.98
C ASN A 272 -1.23 -14.17 -5.58
N GLU A 273 -2.40 -13.93 -6.19
CA GLU A 273 -3.63 -14.65 -5.84
C GLU A 273 -3.56 -16.15 -6.18
N LEU A 274 -2.65 -16.60 -7.05
CA LEU A 274 -2.42 -18.02 -7.33
C LEU A 274 -1.71 -18.75 -6.17
N PHE A 275 -0.91 -18.03 -5.38
CA PHE A 275 -0.19 -18.56 -4.22
C PHE A 275 -0.36 -17.63 -3.02
N PRO A 276 -1.58 -17.50 -2.49
CA PRO A 276 -1.95 -16.38 -1.66
C PRO A 276 -1.45 -16.58 -0.21
N ARG A 277 -0.20 -16.17 0.02
CA ARG A 277 0.50 -16.31 1.31
C ARG A 277 -0.08 -15.42 2.39
N LEU A 278 -0.83 -14.38 2.00
CA LEU A 278 -1.37 -13.38 2.91
C LEU A 278 -2.82 -13.65 3.36
N HIS A 279 -3.49 -14.69 2.84
CA HIS A 279 -4.84 -15.03 3.34
C HIS A 279 -4.82 -15.24 4.84
N GLY A 280 -5.81 -14.70 5.56
CA GLY A 280 -5.85 -14.80 7.02
C GLY A 280 -4.88 -13.88 7.78
N ILE A 281 -3.97 -13.16 7.11
CA ILE A 281 -3.04 -12.18 7.73
C ILE A 281 -2.90 -10.85 6.99
N ARG A 282 -3.72 -10.61 5.95
CA ARG A 282 -3.67 -9.40 5.10
C ARG A 282 -3.87 -8.06 5.82
N HIS A 283 -4.45 -8.05 7.01
CA HIS A 283 -4.67 -6.83 7.81
C HIS A 283 -3.59 -6.63 8.88
N SER A 284 -2.65 -7.57 9.01
CA SER A 284 -1.61 -7.59 10.04
C SER A 284 -0.28 -7.07 9.50
N THR A 285 0.24 -5.98 10.07
CA THR A 285 1.53 -5.40 9.67
C THR A 285 2.69 -6.40 9.76
N CYS A 286 2.82 -7.11 10.88
CA CYS A 286 3.89 -8.10 11.05
C CYS A 286 3.64 -9.36 10.19
N GLY A 287 2.37 -9.72 9.95
CA GLY A 287 1.99 -10.81 9.06
C GLY A 287 2.42 -10.53 7.62
N LEU A 288 2.15 -9.32 7.14
CA LEU A 288 2.58 -8.83 5.82
C LEU A 288 4.11 -8.85 5.69
N GLN A 289 4.85 -8.32 6.67
CA GLN A 289 6.31 -8.30 6.67
C GLN A 289 6.96 -9.68 6.60
N THR A 290 6.31 -10.68 7.21
CA THR A 290 6.90 -12.02 7.31
C THR A 290 6.53 -12.91 6.12
N ASN A 291 5.36 -12.71 5.51
CA ASN A 291 4.78 -13.67 4.56
C ASN A 291 4.58 -13.13 3.13
N ALA A 292 4.66 -11.81 2.90
CA ALA A 292 4.43 -11.24 1.57
C ALA A 292 5.50 -11.70 0.57
N GLN A 293 5.07 -12.01 -0.66
CA GLN A 293 5.97 -12.42 -1.73
C GLN A 293 6.95 -11.29 -2.09
N ILE A 294 6.42 -10.09 -2.30
CA ILE A 294 7.22 -8.88 -2.56
C ILE A 294 6.81 -7.87 -1.51
N TYR A 295 7.78 -7.25 -0.84
CA TYR A 295 7.50 -6.06 -0.06
C TYR A 295 8.64 -5.07 -0.15
N ALA A 296 8.29 -3.79 -0.23
CA ALA A 296 9.25 -2.71 -0.35
C ALA A 296 9.03 -1.67 0.76
N THR A 297 10.15 -1.15 1.26
CA THR A 297 10.17 -0.10 2.26
C THR A 297 10.99 1.09 1.73
N PRO A 298 10.69 2.34 2.15
CA PRO A 298 11.48 3.50 1.73
C PRO A 298 12.98 3.38 2.01
N ASN A 299 13.36 2.59 3.01
CA ASN A 299 14.76 2.37 3.41
C ASN A 299 15.44 1.23 2.64
N GLY A 300 14.76 0.58 1.69
CA GLY A 300 15.34 -0.49 0.88
C GLY A 300 15.55 -1.82 1.61
N THR A 301 14.89 -2.03 2.75
CA THR A 301 15.06 -3.24 3.58
C THR A 301 14.07 -4.36 3.25
N GLY A 302 13.32 -4.21 2.17
CA GLY A 302 12.25 -5.10 1.78
C GLY A 302 12.70 -6.44 1.18
N ASN A 303 11.79 -7.42 1.09
CA ASN A 303 12.02 -8.63 0.31
C ASN A 303 11.68 -8.36 -1.16
N LEU A 304 12.65 -8.57 -2.05
CA LEU A 304 12.56 -8.20 -3.47
C LEU A 304 12.24 -6.70 -3.64
N ASN A 305 12.81 -5.86 -2.79
CA ASN A 305 12.57 -4.42 -2.77
C ASN A 305 12.92 -3.77 -4.12
N GLU A 306 13.93 -4.28 -4.80
CA GLU A 306 14.40 -3.83 -6.12
C GLU A 306 13.34 -3.96 -7.23
N LEU A 307 12.34 -4.83 -7.05
CA LEU A 307 11.22 -4.97 -7.97
C LEU A 307 10.19 -3.84 -7.83
N VAL A 308 10.29 -3.01 -6.79
CA VAL A 308 9.34 -1.90 -6.56
C VAL A 308 10.11 -0.59 -6.54
N HIS A 309 10.00 0.17 -7.63
CA HIS A 309 10.48 1.54 -7.67
C HIS A 309 9.44 2.47 -7.04
N MET A 310 9.74 2.96 -5.83
CA MET A 310 8.95 3.94 -5.12
C MET A 310 9.45 5.35 -5.43
N THR A 311 8.52 6.29 -5.60
CA THR A 311 8.86 7.70 -5.79
C THR A 311 7.73 8.62 -5.36
N MET A 312 8.06 9.86 -4.99
CA MET A 312 7.09 10.90 -4.72
C MET A 312 6.70 11.63 -6.00
N THR A 313 5.41 11.93 -6.17
CA THR A 313 4.91 12.60 -7.37
C THR A 313 3.75 13.53 -7.06
N THR A 314 3.62 14.61 -7.85
CA THR A 314 2.47 15.52 -7.83
C THR A 314 1.58 15.32 -9.06
N ARG A 315 1.85 14.29 -9.87
CA ARG A 315 1.14 14.03 -11.13
C ARG A 315 -0.35 13.74 -10.89
N GLY A 316 -1.16 14.20 -11.86
CA GLY A 316 -2.61 14.06 -11.85
C GLY A 316 -3.35 15.28 -11.28
N PRO A 317 -4.68 15.20 -11.14
CA PRO A 317 -5.50 16.35 -10.78
C PRO A 317 -5.16 16.95 -9.42
N GLY A 318 -5.16 18.28 -9.36
CA GLY A 318 -4.91 19.06 -8.15
C GLY A 318 -3.44 19.24 -7.80
N GLY A 319 -2.50 18.53 -8.45
CA GLY A 319 -1.06 18.74 -8.20
C GLY A 319 -0.60 18.35 -6.80
N PHE A 320 -1.39 17.54 -6.09
CA PHE A 320 -1.10 17.18 -4.69
C PHE A 320 -0.09 16.04 -4.59
N PRO A 321 0.78 16.03 -3.57
CA PRO A 321 1.73 14.94 -3.33
C PRO A 321 1.05 13.58 -3.17
N LYS A 322 1.63 12.59 -3.82
CA LYS A 322 1.28 11.16 -3.78
C LYS A 322 2.57 10.35 -3.79
N GLN A 323 2.47 9.10 -3.36
CA GLN A 323 3.53 8.11 -3.51
C GLN A 323 3.17 7.15 -4.64
N GLN A 324 4.10 6.93 -5.55
CA GLN A 324 3.99 6.03 -6.70
C GLN A 324 4.73 4.74 -6.41
N PHE A 325 4.18 3.62 -6.89
CA PHE A 325 4.71 2.27 -6.77
C PHE A 325 4.73 1.64 -8.15
N PHE A 326 5.91 1.61 -8.78
CA PHE A 326 6.10 0.91 -10.05
C PHE A 326 6.72 -0.46 -9.78
N VAL A 327 5.94 -1.51 -10.00
CA VAL A 327 6.34 -2.89 -9.71
C VAL A 327 6.74 -3.58 -11.01
N THR A 328 7.85 -4.29 -11.01
CA THR A 328 8.37 -5.07 -12.14
C THR A 328 8.56 -6.54 -11.75
N GLY A 329 8.92 -7.39 -12.72
CA GLY A 329 9.17 -8.82 -12.47
C GLY A 329 7.90 -9.62 -12.12
N LEU A 330 6.73 -9.13 -12.51
CA LEU A 330 5.46 -9.84 -12.35
C LEU A 330 5.31 -10.91 -13.43
N ASN A 331 4.52 -11.93 -13.13
CA ASN A 331 4.10 -12.93 -14.11
C ASN A 331 2.98 -12.36 -14.97
N ASP A 332 2.90 -12.80 -16.23
CA ASP A 332 1.83 -12.41 -17.15
C ASP A 332 0.51 -13.08 -16.78
N THR A 333 -0.60 -12.50 -17.26
CA THR A 333 -1.96 -13.05 -17.08
C THR A 333 -2.28 -13.45 -15.63
N THR A 334 -1.77 -12.69 -14.65
CA THR A 334 -1.82 -13.04 -13.23
C THR A 334 -2.50 -11.92 -12.43
N GLU A 335 -3.38 -12.32 -11.50
CA GLU A 335 -4.01 -11.41 -10.56
C GLU A 335 -3.14 -11.24 -9.31
N TYR A 336 -2.94 -9.98 -8.93
CA TYR A 336 -2.13 -9.57 -7.78
C TYR A 336 -2.93 -8.66 -6.85
N ARG A 337 -2.50 -8.62 -5.59
CA ARG A 337 -3.06 -7.75 -4.56
C ARG A 337 -1.98 -6.85 -3.98
N GLY A 338 -2.20 -5.54 -4.05
CA GLY A 338 -1.35 -4.53 -3.44
C GLY A 338 -1.91 -4.04 -2.10
N ILE A 339 -1.06 -3.93 -1.08
CA ILE A 339 -1.42 -3.47 0.26
C ILE A 339 -0.45 -2.37 0.70
N LEU A 340 -1.00 -1.24 1.17
CA LEU A 340 -0.21 -0.17 1.76
C LEU A 340 -0.17 -0.29 3.29
N VAL A 341 1.01 -0.05 3.84
CA VAL A 341 1.21 0.11 5.29
C VAL A 341 1.89 1.44 5.55
N LYS A 342 1.29 2.29 6.38
CA LYS A 342 1.96 3.48 6.90
C LYS A 342 2.76 3.11 8.14
N ALA A 343 4.07 3.28 8.06
CA ALA A 343 4.95 3.08 9.20
C ALA A 343 4.68 4.16 10.28
N PRO A 344 4.96 3.87 11.56
CA PRO A 344 4.90 4.90 12.59
C PRO A 344 5.88 6.03 12.28
N THR A 345 5.42 7.28 12.37
CA THR A 345 6.31 8.45 12.28
C THR A 345 7.24 8.45 13.48
N THR A 346 8.50 8.08 13.29
CA THR A 346 9.55 8.11 14.31
C THR A 346 10.09 9.53 14.48
N THR A 347 9.24 10.47 14.91
CA THR A 347 9.67 11.84 15.20
C THR A 347 10.32 11.99 16.58
N ALA A 348 10.46 10.91 17.34
CA ALA A 348 11.19 10.92 18.60
C ALA A 348 12.13 9.72 18.65
N VAL A 349 13.43 10.00 18.74
CA VAL A 349 14.41 9.07 19.34
C VAL A 349 13.96 8.86 20.77
N LYS A 350 13.08 7.88 20.99
CA LYS A 350 12.64 7.49 22.31
C LYS A 350 13.74 6.66 22.95
N ARG A 351 13.98 6.89 24.24
CA ARG A 351 14.92 6.05 25.02
C ARG A 351 14.46 4.61 24.95
N ASP A 352 15.40 3.67 25.01
CA ASP A 352 15.10 2.25 25.09
C ASP A 352 14.06 2.01 26.18
N GLY A 353 12.86 1.71 25.71
CA GLY A 353 11.75 1.35 26.56
C GLY A 353 10.62 2.36 26.80
N GLU A 354 10.53 3.43 26.03
CA GLU A 354 9.33 4.26 25.99
C GLU A 354 8.38 3.79 24.86
N GLY A 355 7.12 3.48 25.18
CA GLY A 355 6.15 3.00 24.21
C GLY A 355 5.77 4.06 23.16
N THR A 356 5.45 3.64 21.93
CA THR A 356 5.08 4.53 20.83
C THR A 356 3.61 4.34 20.45
N VAL A 357 2.84 5.42 20.55
CA VAL A 357 1.44 5.46 20.10
C VAL A 357 1.40 5.19 18.60
N GLY A 358 0.61 4.21 18.17
CA GLY A 358 0.59 3.77 16.78
C GLY A 358 1.87 3.08 16.29
N GLY A 359 2.73 2.61 17.19
CA GLY A 359 4.01 1.98 16.85
C GLY A 359 3.90 0.72 15.98
N GLY A 360 2.73 0.09 15.93
CA GLY A 360 2.45 -1.09 15.12
C GLY A 360 2.08 -0.80 13.67
N GLY A 361 1.98 0.48 13.27
CA GLY A 361 1.66 0.90 11.92
C GLY A 361 0.17 0.84 11.57
N THR A 362 -0.16 1.35 10.38
CA THR A 362 -1.53 1.34 9.84
C THR A 362 -1.59 0.62 8.50
N VAL A 363 -2.34 -0.47 8.43
CA VAL A 363 -2.62 -1.22 7.20
C VAL A 363 -3.90 -0.67 6.55
N PHE A 364 -3.88 -0.47 5.24
CA PHE A 364 -5.04 -0.03 4.47
C PHE A 364 -5.67 -1.15 3.66
N ALA A 365 -6.94 -0.99 3.30
CA ALA A 365 -7.63 -1.89 2.39
C ALA A 365 -6.81 -2.14 1.11
N SER A 366 -6.74 -3.41 0.71
CA SER A 366 -5.99 -3.86 -0.44
C SER A 366 -6.61 -3.42 -1.77
N THR A 367 -5.80 -3.26 -2.80
CA THR A 367 -6.25 -3.03 -4.19
C THR A 367 -5.80 -4.17 -5.08
N THR A 368 -6.73 -4.77 -5.79
CA THR A 368 -6.45 -5.84 -6.76
C THR A 368 -6.10 -5.24 -8.12
N PHE A 369 -5.12 -5.84 -8.81
CA PHE A 369 -4.69 -5.45 -10.15
C PHE A 369 -4.21 -6.68 -10.93
N ASN A 370 -4.32 -6.63 -12.25
CA ASN A 370 -4.01 -7.75 -13.13
C ASN A 370 -2.87 -7.39 -14.06
N THR A 371 -1.94 -8.30 -14.30
CA THR A 371 -1.09 -8.23 -15.48
C THR A 371 -1.83 -8.78 -16.70
N VAL A 372 -1.48 -8.28 -17.88
CA VAL A 372 -2.06 -8.75 -19.14
C VAL A 372 -1.18 -9.81 -19.79
N SER A 373 -1.68 -10.51 -20.80
CA SER A 373 -0.82 -11.26 -21.71
C SER A 373 -0.20 -10.31 -22.75
N GLY A 374 0.84 -10.77 -23.46
CA GLY A 374 1.30 -10.10 -24.68
C GLY A 374 2.73 -9.58 -24.66
N THR A 375 3.21 -9.22 -25.85
CA THR A 375 4.57 -8.72 -26.09
C THR A 375 4.59 -7.33 -26.75
N SER A 376 3.41 -6.82 -27.11
CA SER A 376 3.22 -5.62 -27.93
C SER A 376 2.98 -4.35 -27.12
N CYS A 377 2.74 -4.46 -25.82
CA CYS A 377 2.52 -3.34 -24.92
C CYS A 377 3.53 -3.39 -23.77
N LYS A 378 4.09 -2.23 -23.41
CA LYS A 378 5.04 -2.09 -22.30
C LYS A 378 4.71 -0.85 -21.48
N MET A 379 4.75 -1.00 -20.16
CA MET A 379 4.51 0.08 -19.21
C MET A 379 5.65 1.10 -19.25
N VAL A 380 5.29 2.38 -19.26
CA VAL A 380 6.24 3.48 -19.11
C VAL A 380 5.77 4.46 -18.04
N THR A 381 6.71 5.03 -17.31
CA THR A 381 6.48 6.08 -16.31
C THR A 381 7.75 6.91 -16.19
N ASP A 382 7.72 7.96 -15.37
CA ASP A 382 8.90 8.76 -15.01
C ASP A 382 9.68 9.39 -16.18
N LEU A 383 8.96 9.65 -17.28
CA LEU A 383 9.48 10.36 -18.45
C LEU A 383 9.82 11.82 -18.13
N LYS A 384 10.83 12.37 -18.82
CA LYS A 384 11.33 13.73 -18.56
C LYS A 384 10.48 14.78 -19.27
N PHE A 385 10.16 14.57 -20.54
CA PHE A 385 9.36 15.50 -21.32
C PHE A 385 7.87 15.21 -21.15
N CYS A 386 7.38 14.03 -21.55
CA CYS A 386 6.00 13.57 -21.42
C CYS A 386 5.69 13.05 -20.01
N ASN A 387 5.95 13.91 -19.02
CA ASN A 387 5.93 13.62 -17.59
C ASN A 387 4.55 13.25 -17.01
N ASP A 388 3.47 13.31 -17.79
CA ASP A 388 2.11 12.91 -17.37
C ASP A 388 1.73 11.50 -17.87
N ILE A 389 2.56 10.86 -18.72
CA ILE A 389 2.31 9.53 -19.27
C ILE A 389 2.72 8.46 -18.27
N GLN A 390 1.76 7.61 -17.90
CA GLN A 390 1.86 6.65 -16.81
C GLN A 390 1.00 5.40 -17.11
N TYR A 391 1.13 4.87 -18.32
CA TYR A 391 0.32 3.78 -18.84
C TYR A 391 1.11 2.94 -19.86
N ALA A 392 0.59 1.77 -20.22
CA ALA A 392 1.22 0.90 -21.20
C ALA A 392 1.11 1.50 -22.60
N ILE A 393 2.22 1.48 -23.34
CA ILE A 393 2.32 2.00 -24.71
C ILE A 393 2.80 0.90 -25.66
N PRO A 394 2.65 1.04 -27.00
CA PRO A 394 3.14 0.04 -27.92
C PRO A 394 4.65 -0.12 -27.78
N GLY A 395 5.09 -1.35 -27.54
CA GLY A 395 6.46 -1.71 -27.29
C GLY A 395 6.79 -3.07 -27.89
N ASN A 396 8.08 -3.32 -28.09
CA ASN A 396 8.58 -4.62 -28.57
C ASN A 396 9.50 -5.20 -27.49
N THR A 397 9.00 -6.19 -26.74
CA THR A 397 9.73 -6.80 -25.62
C THR A 397 11.01 -7.50 -26.05
N GLU A 398 11.14 -7.91 -27.31
CA GLU A 398 12.36 -8.52 -27.85
C GLU A 398 13.42 -7.47 -28.23
N LYS A 399 12.99 -6.29 -28.67
CA LYS A 399 13.86 -5.18 -29.05
C LYS A 399 14.29 -4.33 -27.86
N PHE A 400 13.41 -4.17 -26.88
CA PHE A 400 13.58 -3.30 -25.72
C PHE A 400 13.58 -4.13 -24.43
N LYS A 401 14.67 -4.88 -24.21
CA LYS A 401 14.87 -5.80 -23.07
C LYS A 401 15.44 -5.14 -21.81
N GLY A 402 16.03 -3.95 -21.93
CA GLY A 402 16.63 -3.21 -20.82
C GLY A 402 15.77 -2.05 -20.35
N ASP A 403 15.99 -1.62 -19.11
CA ASP A 403 15.30 -0.50 -18.48
C ASP A 403 15.38 0.78 -19.35
N ASP A 404 14.24 1.46 -19.47
CA ASP A 404 14.06 2.81 -20.02
C ASP A 404 14.35 3.09 -21.51
N SER A 405 14.87 2.13 -22.28
CA SER A 405 15.16 2.39 -23.70
C SER A 405 13.92 2.72 -24.56
N LEU A 406 12.75 2.15 -24.23
CA LEU A 406 11.50 2.41 -24.94
C LEU A 406 10.93 3.78 -24.59
N GLY A 407 10.80 4.07 -23.30
CA GLY A 407 10.24 5.32 -22.79
C GLY A 407 11.01 6.52 -23.32
N GLN A 408 12.35 6.47 -23.25
CA GLN A 408 13.23 7.52 -23.77
C GLN A 408 13.03 7.76 -25.27
N LYS A 409 12.92 6.71 -26.09
CA LYS A 409 12.69 6.87 -27.54
C LYS A 409 11.40 7.62 -27.87
N TYR A 410 10.31 7.30 -27.19
CA TYR A 410 9.05 8.03 -27.36
C TYR A 410 9.14 9.46 -26.81
N ASP A 411 9.79 9.64 -25.66
CA ASP A 411 9.95 10.94 -25.00
C ASP A 411 10.76 11.91 -25.89
N ASP A 412 11.84 11.42 -26.50
CA ASP A 412 12.68 12.17 -27.44
C ASP A 412 11.91 12.52 -28.72
N TYR A 413 11.16 11.57 -29.29
CA TYR A 413 10.33 11.82 -30.46
C TYR A 413 9.25 12.90 -30.20
N ALA A 414 8.60 12.84 -29.04
CA ALA A 414 7.61 13.84 -28.64
C ALA A 414 8.27 15.20 -28.39
N LYS A 415 9.45 15.23 -27.77
CA LYS A 415 10.22 16.46 -27.55
C LYS A 415 10.64 17.12 -28.86
N GLU A 416 11.20 16.36 -29.81
CA GLU A 416 11.59 16.88 -31.12
C GLU A 416 10.39 17.46 -31.88
N SER A 417 9.25 16.76 -31.83
CA SER A 417 7.99 17.24 -32.42
C SER A 417 7.52 18.55 -31.76
N TYR A 418 7.68 18.67 -30.45
CA TYR A 418 7.33 19.88 -29.70
C TYR A 418 8.23 21.08 -30.04
N GLU A 419 9.52 20.86 -30.30
CA GLU A 419 10.44 21.94 -30.70
C GLU A 419 10.01 22.61 -32.02
N ASN A 420 9.40 21.85 -32.93
CA ASN A 420 8.83 22.41 -34.16
C ASN A 420 7.59 23.27 -33.88
N PHE A 421 6.76 22.86 -32.92
CA PHE A 421 5.64 23.66 -32.45
C PHE A 421 6.09 24.96 -31.77
N GLU A 422 7.12 24.92 -30.92
CA GLU A 422 7.67 26.14 -30.30
C GLU A 422 8.15 27.13 -31.36
N LYS A 423 8.79 26.66 -32.44
CA LYS A 423 9.17 27.52 -33.58
C LYS A 423 7.99 28.19 -34.26
N ALA A 424 6.86 27.49 -34.38
CA ALA A 424 5.63 28.08 -34.91
C ALA A 424 5.01 29.09 -33.93
N LEU A 425 4.96 28.76 -32.64
CA LEU A 425 4.42 29.63 -31.60
C LEU A 425 5.23 30.92 -31.43
N MET A 426 6.55 30.88 -31.63
CA MET A 426 7.43 32.06 -31.62
C MET A 426 7.08 33.10 -32.69
N GLN A 427 6.35 32.73 -33.74
CA GLN A 427 5.86 33.68 -34.74
C GLN A 427 4.64 34.48 -34.24
N VAL A 428 4.06 34.09 -33.11
CA VAL A 428 2.93 34.77 -32.46
C VAL A 428 3.45 35.70 -31.36
N GLN A 429 2.83 36.87 -31.23
CA GLN A 429 3.16 37.85 -30.19
C GLN A 429 2.59 37.40 -28.82
N CYS A 430 3.28 36.49 -28.14
CA CYS A 430 2.87 35.97 -26.83
C CYS A 430 2.84 37.02 -25.71
N GLU A 431 3.68 38.05 -25.81
CA GLU A 431 3.80 39.16 -24.84
C GLU A 431 3.17 40.46 -25.35
N ALA A 432 2.09 40.35 -26.13
CA ALA A 432 1.37 41.51 -26.61
C ALA A 432 0.61 42.21 -25.46
N PRO A 433 0.48 43.56 -25.46
CA PRO A 433 -0.38 44.26 -24.52
C PRO A 433 -1.84 43.79 -24.66
N SER A 434 -2.66 44.00 -23.62
CA SER A 434 -4.03 43.45 -23.52
C SER A 434 -4.93 43.71 -24.74
N THR A 435 -4.69 44.78 -25.49
CA THR A 435 -5.42 45.14 -26.73
C THR A 435 -5.02 44.32 -27.96
N LYS A 436 -3.96 43.53 -27.89
CA LYS A 436 -3.39 42.74 -29.01
C LYS A 436 -3.21 41.25 -28.65
N MET A 437 -3.67 40.83 -27.46
CA MET A 437 -3.66 39.43 -27.07
C MET A 437 -4.62 38.63 -27.95
N TYR A 438 -4.24 37.41 -28.32
CA TYR A 438 -5.10 36.53 -29.13
C TYR A 438 -6.30 35.97 -28.34
N SER A 439 -6.24 36.04 -27.00
CA SER A 439 -7.31 35.61 -26.10
C SER A 439 -7.28 36.42 -24.80
N LEU A 440 -8.46 36.64 -24.21
CA LEU A 440 -8.62 37.28 -22.90
C LEU A 440 -8.58 36.28 -21.74
N MET A 441 -8.71 34.97 -22.03
CA MET A 441 -8.77 33.90 -21.02
C MET A 441 -7.59 32.93 -21.09
N LYS A 442 -6.84 32.94 -22.19
CA LYS A 442 -5.75 31.99 -22.46
C LYS A 442 -4.50 32.74 -22.90
N ASN A 443 -3.35 32.23 -22.52
CA ASN A 443 -2.05 32.75 -22.93
C ASN A 443 -1.20 31.66 -23.58
N CYS A 444 -0.03 32.04 -24.09
CA CYS A 444 0.86 31.10 -24.76
C CYS A 444 1.27 29.93 -23.86
N ASP A 445 1.35 30.10 -22.54
CA ASP A 445 1.67 28.99 -21.64
C ASP A 445 0.52 27.98 -21.51
N ASP A 446 -0.74 28.44 -21.59
CA ASP A 446 -1.88 27.54 -21.73
C ASP A 446 -1.79 26.74 -23.04
N CYS A 447 -1.49 27.42 -24.15
CA CYS A 447 -1.30 26.76 -25.45
C CYS A 447 -0.17 25.73 -25.40
N ARG A 448 0.98 26.09 -24.80
CA ARG A 448 2.12 25.18 -24.59
C ARG A 448 1.76 23.95 -23.80
N ARG A 449 1.04 24.10 -22.68
CA ARG A 449 0.58 22.98 -21.85
C ARG A 449 -0.42 22.11 -22.61
N ALA A 450 -1.43 22.71 -23.25
CA ALA A 450 -2.45 21.99 -24.01
C ALA A 450 -1.83 21.18 -25.16
N TYR A 451 -0.95 21.82 -25.95
CA TYR A 451 -0.28 21.16 -27.07
C TYR A 451 0.65 20.04 -26.60
N LYS A 452 1.45 20.27 -25.55
CA LYS A 452 2.32 19.24 -24.96
C LYS A 452 1.50 18.01 -24.53
N LYS A 453 0.42 18.23 -23.78
CA LYS A 453 -0.46 17.16 -23.28
C LYS A 453 -1.09 16.37 -24.43
N TRP A 454 -1.62 17.05 -25.44
CA TRP A 454 -2.17 16.41 -26.64
C TRP A 454 -1.10 15.63 -27.40
N LEU A 455 0.05 16.24 -27.66
CA LEU A 455 1.16 15.64 -28.39
C LEU A 455 1.67 14.37 -27.70
N CYS A 456 1.92 14.42 -26.39
CA CYS A 456 2.37 13.25 -25.63
C CYS A 456 1.33 12.11 -25.70
N THR A 457 0.04 12.42 -25.60
CA THR A 457 -1.02 11.40 -25.66
C THR A 457 -1.14 10.76 -27.06
N VAL A 458 -0.94 11.56 -28.11
CA VAL A 458 -1.01 11.11 -29.51
C VAL A 458 0.27 10.39 -29.94
N ALA A 459 1.43 10.83 -29.48
CA ALA A 459 2.73 10.20 -29.72
C ALA A 459 2.84 8.86 -29.01
N MET A 460 2.28 8.77 -27.79
CA MET A 460 2.35 7.62 -26.89
C MET A 460 0.92 7.08 -26.65
N PRO A 461 0.31 6.39 -27.63
CA PRO A 461 -1.04 5.86 -27.48
C PRO A 461 -1.08 4.83 -26.35
N ARG A 462 -2.16 4.78 -25.57
CA ARG A 462 -2.33 3.72 -24.57
C ARG A 462 -2.65 2.41 -25.28
N CYS A 463 -1.96 1.37 -24.85
CA CYS A 463 -1.87 0.08 -25.51
C CYS A 463 -2.53 -0.99 -24.66
N GLU A 464 -3.35 -1.80 -25.32
CA GLU A 464 -3.94 -3.03 -24.80
C GLU A 464 -3.48 -4.20 -25.68
N ASP A 465 -3.36 -5.38 -25.09
CA ASP A 465 -3.04 -6.59 -25.85
C ASP A 465 -4.10 -6.86 -26.91
N TYR A 466 -3.67 -7.36 -28.07
CA TYR A 466 -4.55 -7.63 -29.21
C TYR A 466 -5.71 -8.59 -28.85
N THR A 467 -5.45 -9.54 -27.94
CA THR A 467 -6.42 -10.57 -27.53
C THR A 467 -7.53 -10.03 -26.64
N LEU A 468 -7.35 -8.86 -26.01
CA LEU A 468 -8.37 -8.23 -25.18
C LEU A 468 -9.51 -7.70 -26.05
N ASP A 469 -10.75 -8.08 -25.74
CA ASP A 469 -11.92 -7.57 -26.46
C ASP A 469 -12.49 -6.32 -25.77
N SER A 470 -11.80 -5.19 -25.92
CA SER A 470 -12.21 -3.91 -25.35
C SER A 470 -13.07 -3.12 -26.36
N PRO A 471 -14.30 -2.69 -26.00
CA PRO A 471 -15.23 -2.00 -26.90
C PRO A 471 -14.79 -0.58 -27.26
N HIS A 472 -13.80 -0.04 -26.56
CA HIS A 472 -13.30 1.33 -26.73
C HIS A 472 -11.92 1.40 -27.39
N SER A 473 -11.35 0.24 -27.70
CA SER A 473 -10.05 0.10 -28.34
C SER A 473 -10.17 -0.15 -29.85
N VAL A 474 -9.14 0.24 -30.60
CA VAL A 474 -9.03 -0.02 -32.04
C VAL A 474 -7.78 -0.84 -32.31
N VAL A 475 -7.92 -1.92 -33.08
CA VAL A 475 -6.77 -2.70 -33.54
C VAL A 475 -5.89 -1.84 -34.44
N ARG A 476 -4.58 -1.85 -34.20
CA ARG A 476 -3.56 -1.15 -34.99
C ARG A 476 -2.50 -2.12 -35.46
N ASN A 477 -1.79 -1.70 -36.51
CA ASN A 477 -0.61 -2.38 -37.01
C ASN A 477 -0.82 -3.89 -37.30
N ALA A 478 -2.04 -4.26 -37.71
CA ALA A 478 -2.47 -5.65 -37.82
C ALA A 478 -1.63 -6.50 -38.80
N GLY A 479 -1.09 -5.88 -39.85
CA GLY A 479 -0.30 -6.57 -40.87
C GLY A 479 1.17 -6.80 -40.52
N GLN A 480 1.65 -6.29 -39.39
CA GLN A 480 3.01 -6.57 -38.93
C GLN A 480 3.07 -7.84 -38.10
N PRO A 481 4.22 -8.55 -38.06
CA PRO A 481 4.42 -9.66 -37.13
C PRO A 481 4.53 -9.15 -35.69
N PHE A 482 4.11 -9.98 -34.74
CA PHE A 482 4.38 -9.79 -33.32
C PHE A 482 5.90 -9.83 -33.05
N PRO A 483 6.36 -9.29 -31.90
CA PRO A 483 7.76 -9.35 -31.46
C PRO A 483 8.37 -10.76 -31.47
N ASN A 484 7.57 -11.79 -31.19
CA ASN A 484 7.97 -13.20 -31.24
C ASN A 484 8.06 -13.79 -32.67
N GLY A 485 7.78 -12.99 -33.70
CA GLY A 485 7.81 -13.38 -35.11
C GLY A 485 6.52 -14.03 -35.64
N THR A 486 5.51 -14.29 -34.80
CA THR A 486 4.22 -14.81 -35.28
C THR A 486 3.41 -13.70 -35.94
N SER A 487 2.38 -14.05 -36.70
CA SER A 487 1.48 -13.08 -37.36
C SER A 487 0.03 -13.45 -37.11
N LEU A 488 -0.87 -12.48 -37.27
CA LEU A 488 -2.30 -12.73 -37.21
C LEU A 488 -2.74 -13.74 -38.29
N PRO A 489 -3.78 -14.54 -38.00
CA PRO A 489 -4.32 -15.46 -39.00
C PRO A 489 -4.93 -14.68 -40.18
N ALA A 490 -4.99 -15.32 -41.34
CA ALA A 490 -5.34 -14.66 -42.61
C ALA A 490 -6.74 -14.01 -42.60
N ASP A 491 -7.70 -14.58 -41.87
CA ASP A 491 -9.05 -14.04 -41.69
C ASP A 491 -9.04 -12.73 -40.87
N ALA A 492 -8.22 -12.65 -39.83
CA ALA A 492 -8.02 -11.43 -39.05
C ALA A 492 -7.32 -10.35 -39.89
N LEU A 493 -6.28 -10.71 -40.65
CA LEU A 493 -5.61 -9.79 -41.57
C LEU A 493 -6.56 -9.20 -42.62
N ALA A 494 -7.45 -10.03 -43.18
CA ALA A 494 -8.47 -9.56 -44.13
C ALA A 494 -9.43 -8.55 -43.49
N ARG A 495 -9.84 -8.79 -42.23
CA ARG A 495 -10.72 -7.90 -41.45
C ARG A 495 -10.10 -6.52 -41.20
N TYR A 496 -8.78 -6.46 -40.99
CA TYR A 496 -8.05 -5.24 -40.61
C TYR A 496 -7.21 -4.65 -41.75
N SER A 497 -7.58 -4.93 -42.99
CA SER A 497 -6.86 -4.48 -44.19
C SER A 497 -6.93 -2.96 -44.44
N ALA A 498 -7.90 -2.25 -43.85
CA ALA A 498 -8.03 -0.81 -44.04
C ALA A 498 -6.89 -0.03 -43.33
N PRO A 499 -6.42 1.10 -43.88
CA PRO A 499 -5.27 1.83 -43.34
C PRO A 499 -5.32 2.14 -41.83
N PRO A 500 -6.47 2.54 -41.24
CA PRO A 500 -6.53 2.79 -39.80
C PRO A 500 -6.22 1.57 -38.93
N PHE A 501 -6.44 0.35 -39.42
CA PHE A 501 -6.17 -0.86 -38.64
C PHE A 501 -4.82 -1.51 -38.98
N ASN A 502 -4.30 -1.23 -40.18
CA ASN A 502 -3.07 -1.83 -40.66
C ASN A 502 -1.81 -1.00 -40.37
N THR A 503 -1.95 0.20 -39.81
CA THR A 503 -0.84 1.08 -39.43
C THR A 503 -1.06 1.62 -38.02
N SER A 504 0.01 2.00 -37.34
CA SER A 504 -0.09 2.77 -36.09
C SER A 504 -0.46 4.21 -36.38
N ARG A 505 -0.90 4.93 -35.34
CA ARG A 505 -1.20 6.37 -35.44
C ARG A 505 -0.01 7.19 -35.95
N ASN A 506 1.19 6.84 -35.51
CA ASN A 506 2.43 7.49 -35.94
C ASN A 506 3.32 6.47 -36.64
N LYS A 507 3.83 6.85 -37.81
CA LYS A 507 4.74 6.00 -38.60
C LYS A 507 6.02 5.60 -37.83
N PHE A 508 6.48 6.45 -36.92
CA PHE A 508 7.57 6.14 -35.99
C PHE A 508 7.32 4.84 -35.19
N ILE A 509 6.08 4.55 -34.79
CA ILE A 509 5.75 3.35 -34.03
C ILE A 509 5.96 2.11 -34.92
N ASP A 510 5.53 2.17 -36.18
CA ASP A 510 5.66 1.04 -37.11
C ASP A 510 7.13 0.80 -37.49
N ASP A 511 7.88 1.87 -37.80
CA ASP A 511 9.24 1.77 -38.33
C ASP A 511 10.30 1.54 -37.22
N GLU A 512 10.22 2.26 -36.10
CA GLU A 512 11.28 2.31 -35.08
C GLU A 512 10.98 1.45 -33.85
N ILE A 513 9.71 1.33 -33.47
CA ILE A 513 9.31 0.52 -32.31
C ILE A 513 8.99 -0.91 -32.73
N ALA A 514 8.25 -1.07 -33.84
CA ALA A 514 7.80 -2.34 -34.41
C ALA A 514 7.13 -3.24 -33.35
N PRO A 515 6.04 -2.80 -32.70
CA PRO A 515 5.37 -3.54 -31.62
C PRO A 515 4.55 -4.75 -32.13
N GLY A 516 4.37 -4.90 -33.45
CA GLY A 516 3.40 -5.82 -34.02
C GLY A 516 1.95 -5.35 -33.83
N PRO A 517 0.96 -6.24 -33.94
CA PRO A 517 -0.45 -5.92 -33.75
C PRO A 517 -0.77 -5.62 -32.27
N TYR A 518 -1.50 -4.55 -32.02
CA TYR A 518 -1.96 -4.17 -30.68
C TYR A 518 -3.32 -3.47 -30.75
N ARG A 519 -3.92 -3.20 -29.59
CA ARG A 519 -5.12 -2.39 -29.48
C ARG A 519 -4.78 -1.03 -28.90
N GLU A 520 -5.18 0.04 -29.59
CA GLU A 520 -5.05 1.41 -29.11
C GLU A 520 -6.34 1.85 -28.44
N LEU A 521 -6.26 2.26 -27.18
CA LEU A 521 -7.31 3.08 -26.58
C LEU A 521 -7.20 4.50 -27.14
N LEU A 522 -8.22 4.94 -27.89
CA LEU A 522 -8.16 6.21 -28.62
C LEU A 522 -8.06 7.41 -27.67
N PRO A 523 -7.27 8.45 -27.99
CA PRO A 523 -7.20 9.67 -27.19
C PRO A 523 -8.56 10.33 -27.06
N CYS A 524 -8.85 10.90 -25.90
CA CYS A 524 -10.09 11.65 -25.69
C CYS A 524 -10.15 12.88 -26.61
N ASP A 525 -11.31 13.14 -27.20
CA ASP A 525 -11.51 14.25 -28.15
C ASP A 525 -11.29 15.62 -27.51
N ASP A 526 -11.58 15.74 -26.22
CA ASP A 526 -11.35 16.94 -25.41
C ASP A 526 -9.89 17.42 -25.43
N LEU A 527 -8.90 16.51 -25.53
CA LEU A 527 -7.48 16.88 -25.65
C LEU A 527 -7.21 17.69 -26.92
N CYS A 528 -7.84 17.32 -28.04
CA CYS A 528 -7.70 18.07 -29.28
C CYS A 528 -8.41 19.42 -29.17
N TYR A 529 -9.65 19.43 -28.65
CA TYR A 529 -10.41 20.67 -28.49
C TYR A 529 -9.74 21.63 -27.48
N GLU A 530 -9.04 21.12 -26.47
CA GLU A 530 -8.25 21.90 -25.52
C GLU A 530 -7.12 22.67 -26.22
N VAL A 531 -6.46 22.07 -27.22
CA VAL A 531 -5.47 22.75 -28.07
C VAL A 531 -6.12 23.86 -28.87
N VAL A 532 -7.22 23.56 -29.57
CA VAL A 532 -7.94 24.56 -30.40
C VAL A 532 -8.42 25.74 -29.57
N GLN A 533 -8.87 25.50 -28.33
CA GLN A 533 -9.33 26.56 -27.41
C GLN A 533 -8.20 27.37 -26.79
N SER A 534 -7.02 26.76 -26.57
CA SER A 534 -5.92 27.41 -25.85
C SER A 534 -4.93 28.12 -26.77
N CYS A 535 -4.85 27.70 -28.03
CA CYS A 535 -3.85 28.19 -28.98
C CYS A 535 -4.37 29.29 -29.92
N PRO A 536 -3.47 30.16 -30.43
CA PRO A 536 -3.81 31.18 -31.42
C PRO A 536 -4.38 30.57 -32.70
N ALA A 537 -5.46 31.16 -33.23
CA ALA A 537 -6.10 30.71 -34.47
C ALA A 537 -5.14 30.73 -35.70
N ALA A 538 -4.09 31.57 -35.66
CA ALA A 538 -3.05 31.63 -36.68
C ALA A 538 -2.24 30.32 -36.84
N LEU A 539 -2.27 29.43 -35.85
CA LEU A 539 -1.66 28.10 -35.94
C LEU A 539 -2.55 27.08 -36.65
N HIS A 540 -3.80 27.45 -36.98
CA HIS A 540 -4.73 26.64 -37.78
C HIS A 540 -5.01 25.21 -37.24
N PHE A 541 -4.93 25.01 -35.93
CA PHE A 541 -5.36 23.75 -35.32
C PHE A 541 -6.85 23.50 -35.57
N ALA A 542 -7.17 22.27 -35.98
CA ALA A 542 -8.54 21.82 -36.20
C ALA A 542 -8.70 20.38 -35.73
N CYS A 543 -9.87 20.07 -35.15
CA CYS A 543 -10.22 18.74 -34.68
C CYS A 543 -11.30 18.11 -35.56
N PRO A 544 -11.28 16.79 -35.76
CA PRO A 544 -12.33 16.10 -36.51
C PRO A 544 -13.68 16.24 -35.79
N LEU A 545 -14.73 16.51 -36.56
CA LEU A 545 -16.10 16.53 -36.05
C LEU A 545 -16.59 15.10 -35.79
N ARG A 546 -17.41 14.94 -34.75
CA ARG A 546 -17.93 13.65 -34.27
C ARG A 546 -18.79 12.89 -35.30
N ASN A 547 -19.32 13.59 -36.29
CA ASN A 547 -20.12 13.01 -37.37
C ASN A 547 -19.28 12.57 -38.58
N PHE A 548 -17.98 12.86 -38.60
CA PHE A 548 -17.09 12.35 -39.64
C PHE A 548 -16.67 10.91 -39.35
N ARG A 549 -16.54 10.12 -40.41
CA ARG A 549 -16.20 8.69 -40.33
C ARG A 549 -14.86 8.46 -39.64
N GLU A 550 -13.92 9.36 -39.89
CA GLU A 550 -12.54 9.33 -39.42
C GLU A 550 -12.44 9.60 -37.91
N PHE A 551 -13.47 10.17 -37.29
CA PHE A 551 -13.51 10.42 -35.85
C PHE A 551 -13.38 9.11 -35.07
N ASN A 552 -14.16 8.10 -35.44
CA ASN A 552 -14.23 6.81 -34.73
C ASN A 552 -12.94 5.98 -34.80
N SER A 553 -12.00 6.34 -35.68
CA SER A 553 -10.67 5.74 -35.75
C SER A 553 -9.57 6.64 -35.17
N SER A 554 -9.91 7.85 -34.71
CA SER A 554 -8.93 8.87 -34.33
C SER A 554 -9.08 9.32 -32.87
N TYR A 555 -10.31 9.46 -32.37
CA TYR A 555 -10.58 9.95 -31.01
C TYR A 555 -11.75 9.19 -30.37
N GLY A 556 -11.68 9.06 -29.05
CA GLY A 556 -12.77 8.56 -28.20
C GLY A 556 -13.45 9.69 -27.44
N LYS A 557 -14.55 9.37 -26.75
CA LYS A 557 -15.23 10.30 -25.84
C LYS A 557 -15.10 9.77 -24.43
N ARG A 558 -14.94 10.68 -23.45
CA ARG A 558 -15.02 10.31 -22.04
C ARG A 558 -16.41 9.80 -21.69
N ASP A 559 -16.47 8.82 -20.81
CA ASP A 559 -17.69 8.43 -20.13
C ASP A 559 -18.20 9.64 -19.32
N PRO A 560 -19.43 10.14 -19.58
CA PRO A 560 -20.01 11.24 -18.81
C PRO A 560 -20.05 10.97 -17.30
N ASP A 561 -20.19 9.71 -16.90
CA ASP A 561 -20.26 9.31 -15.49
C ASP A 561 -18.88 9.06 -14.86
N ASN A 562 -17.81 8.98 -15.68
CA ASN A 562 -16.45 8.60 -15.29
C ASN A 562 -16.39 7.25 -14.53
N LYS A 563 -17.29 6.32 -14.85
CA LYS A 563 -17.30 4.95 -14.32
C LYS A 563 -16.35 4.06 -15.09
N GLU A 564 -16.26 4.27 -16.40
CA GLU A 564 -15.44 3.48 -17.31
C GLU A 564 -14.41 4.32 -18.06
N VAL A 565 -13.29 3.67 -18.39
CA VAL A 565 -12.22 4.25 -19.20
C VAL A 565 -12.53 4.02 -20.67
N THR A 566 -13.12 5.02 -21.31
CA THR A 566 -13.60 4.93 -22.70
C THR A 566 -12.67 5.60 -23.72
N CYS A 567 -11.67 6.33 -23.25
CA CYS A 567 -10.66 6.99 -24.08
C CYS A 567 -9.38 7.27 -23.26
N ASN A 568 -8.27 7.42 -23.96
CA ASN A 568 -6.95 7.65 -23.40
C ASN A 568 -6.74 9.12 -23.02
N TYR A 569 -6.22 9.35 -21.82
CA TYR A 569 -5.74 10.63 -21.36
C TYR A 569 -4.63 10.46 -20.31
N PRO A 570 -3.73 11.45 -20.14
CA PRO A 570 -2.65 11.34 -19.17
C PRO A 570 -3.13 11.32 -17.72
N GLY A 571 -2.54 10.44 -16.90
CA GLY A 571 -2.89 10.26 -15.47
C GLY A 571 -3.98 9.22 -15.20
N GLU A 572 -4.59 9.26 -14.01
CA GLU A 572 -5.56 8.24 -13.60
C GLU A 572 -6.82 8.30 -14.47
N PRO A 573 -7.16 7.22 -15.21
CA PRO A 573 -8.25 7.16 -16.19
C PRO A 573 -9.68 7.39 -15.67
N ARG A 574 -9.87 7.43 -14.34
CA ARG A 574 -11.16 7.70 -13.68
C ARG A 574 -11.20 9.07 -12.98
N THR A 575 -10.12 9.84 -13.04
CA THR A 575 -10.10 11.18 -12.46
C THR A 575 -10.97 12.16 -13.25
N ARG A 576 -11.88 12.83 -12.54
CA ARG A 576 -12.66 13.93 -13.09
C ARG A 576 -11.74 15.09 -13.46
N VAL A 577 -11.53 15.31 -14.75
CA VAL A 577 -10.83 16.49 -15.26
C VAL A 577 -11.89 17.55 -15.54
N SER A 578 -12.33 18.28 -14.52
CA SER A 578 -13.09 19.51 -14.77
C SER A 578 -12.10 20.58 -15.20
N THR A 579 -12.27 21.14 -16.40
CA THR A 579 -11.52 22.28 -16.94
C THR A 579 -11.59 23.56 -16.08
N ALA A 580 -12.36 23.54 -14.98
CA ALA A 580 -12.45 24.58 -13.96
C ALA A 580 -11.65 24.29 -12.66
N ALA A 581 -11.13 23.07 -12.46
CA ALA A 581 -10.49 22.69 -11.20
C ALA A 581 -9.02 23.14 -11.06
N GLY A 582 -8.42 23.71 -12.12
CA GLY A 582 -7.08 24.30 -12.09
C GLY A 582 -7.00 25.70 -11.48
N VAL A 583 -8.12 26.29 -11.08
CA VAL A 583 -8.18 27.59 -10.39
C VAL A 583 -9.20 27.49 -9.26
N VAL A 584 -8.84 26.84 -8.14
CA VAL A 584 -9.47 27.15 -6.85
C VAL A 584 -8.64 28.24 -6.20
N LEU A 585 -8.73 29.45 -6.75
CA LEU A 585 -8.36 30.66 -6.05
C LEU A 585 -9.58 31.13 -5.27
N ASN A 586 -9.48 31.06 -3.94
CA ASN A 586 -10.31 31.67 -2.91
C ASN A 586 -11.43 32.62 -3.41
N ALA A 587 -12.59 32.06 -3.77
CA ALA A 587 -13.81 32.84 -3.98
C ALA A 587 -14.56 33.17 -2.66
N ALA A 588 -14.03 32.75 -1.51
CA ALA A 588 -14.65 32.99 -0.20
C ALA A 588 -14.25 34.32 0.46
N PHE A 589 -13.29 35.08 -0.08
CA PHE A 589 -12.80 36.32 0.53
C PHE A 589 -13.23 37.63 -0.16
N LEU A 590 -14.00 37.56 -1.25
CA LEU A 590 -14.44 38.74 -2.02
C LEU A 590 -15.94 39.07 -1.93
N CYS A 591 -16.76 38.25 -1.26
CA CYS A 591 -18.18 38.56 -1.02
C CYS A 591 -18.45 39.23 0.34
N GLY A 592 -17.44 39.43 1.19
CA GLY A 592 -17.60 40.07 2.50
C GLY A 592 -17.42 41.59 2.54
N THR A 593 -16.83 42.20 1.50
CA THR A 593 -16.46 43.63 1.51
C THR A 593 -17.28 44.50 0.55
N VAL A 594 -18.17 43.91 -0.27
CA VAL A 594 -19.05 44.68 -1.18
C VAL A 594 -20.41 45.00 -0.53
N LEU A 595 -20.78 44.34 0.57
CA LEU A 595 -22.06 44.59 1.28
C LEU A 595 -21.97 45.56 2.47
N LEU A 596 -20.79 46.12 2.77
CA LEU A 596 -20.61 47.13 3.83
C LEU A 596 -20.28 48.54 3.30
N GLY A 597 -20.31 48.75 1.98
CA GLY A 597 -20.03 50.05 1.34
C GLY A 597 -21.26 50.80 0.79
N MET A 598 -22.46 50.23 0.85
CA MET A 598 -23.68 50.80 0.24
C MET A 598 -24.77 51.16 1.29
N GLY A 599 -24.38 51.34 2.55
CA GLY A 599 -25.26 51.80 3.64
C GLY A 599 -24.93 53.17 4.22
N LEU A 600 -23.98 53.90 3.60
CA LEU A 600 -23.60 55.27 3.98
C LEU A 600 -23.56 56.12 2.71
N LEU A 601 -24.73 56.37 2.15
CA LEU A 601 -25.07 57.49 1.25
C LEU A 601 -26.54 57.29 0.84
N TYR A 602 -27.46 57.54 1.78
CA TYR A 602 -28.78 58.15 1.60
C TYR A 602 -29.42 58.39 2.97
#